data_AF-A0A1H7NHJ2-F1
#
_entry.id   AF-A0A1H7NHJ2-F1
#
_cell.length_a   1.000
_cell.length_b   1.000
_cell.length_c   1.000
_cell.angle_alpha   90.00
_cell.angle_beta   90.00
_cell.angle_gamma   90.00
#
_symmetry.space_group_name_H-M   'P 1'
#
loop_
_entity.id
_entity.type
_entity.pdbx_description
1 polymer ?
#
loop_
_entity_poly.entity_id
_entity_poly.type
_entity_poly.pdbx_seq_one_letter_code
_entity_poly.pdbx_strand_id
1 'polypeptide(L)' 'MNKSIKDKIIRICDEKIDRKGESVGLSFYAFFSNKNNDPDALMEVAHWWIMKHKLDHFEKAQKIKSLISSESEVDAI' A
#
# COMPACT_ATOMS: atom_id res chain seq x y z
N MET A 1 9.34 -5.52 2.15
CA MET A 1 8.92 -4.16 2.55
C MET A 1 9.02 -3.99 4.06
N ASN A 2 9.55 -2.87 4.54
CA ASN A 2 9.76 -2.68 5.97
C ASN A 2 8.46 -2.46 6.77
N LYS A 3 8.50 -2.68 8.10
CA LYS A 3 7.34 -2.60 8.99
C LYS A 3 6.68 -1.22 9.02
N SER A 4 7.46 -0.14 9.03
CA SER A 4 6.94 1.24 9.07
C SER A 4 6.08 1.56 7.85
N ILE A 5 6.52 1.14 6.65
CA ILE A 5 5.74 1.33 5.42
C ILE A 5 4.48 0.47 5.44
N LYS A 6 4.57 -0.80 5.88
CA LYS A 6 3.39 -1.67 6.02
C LYS A 6 2.34 -1.06 6.95
N ASP A 7 2.75 -0.60 8.13
CA ASP A 7 1.86 0.02 9.12
C ASP A 7 1.19 1.30 8.56
N LYS A 8 1.96 2.11 7.81
CA LYS A 8 1.45 3.30 7.14
C LYS A 8 0.38 2.97 6.09
N ILE A 9 0.61 1.95 5.26
CA ILE A 9 -0.35 1.51 4.24
C ILE A 9 -1.64 1.04 4.91
N ILE A 10 -1.55 0.18 5.93
CA ILE A 10 -2.71 -0.33 6.67
C ILE A 10 -3.53 0.83 7.24
N ARG A 11 -2.89 1.77 7.95
CA ARG A 11 -3.57 2.93 8.53
C ARG A 11 -4.32 3.74 7.47
N ILE A 12 -3.69 4.02 6.32
CA ILE A 12 -4.33 4.80 5.26
C ILE A 12 -5.47 4.02 4.61
N CYS A 13 -5.35 2.70 4.42
CA CYS A 13 -6.44 1.87 3.94
C CYS A 13 -7.65 1.95 4.89
N ASP A 14 -7.43 1.82 6.20
CA ASP A 14 -8.48 1.92 7.22
C ASP A 14 -9.16 3.29 7.21
N GLU A 15 -8.38 4.37 7.24
CA GLU A 15 -8.91 5.74 7.16
C GLU A 15 -9.77 5.98 5.90
N LYS A 16 -9.42 5.36 4.77
CA LYS A 16 -10.17 5.51 3.52
C LYS A 16 -11.42 4.66 3.51
N ILE A 17 -11.37 3.44 4.06
CA ILE A 17 -12.53 2.56 4.20
C ILE A 17 -13.56 3.21 5.13
N ASP A 18 -13.14 3.72 6.29
CA ASP A 18 -14.04 4.36 7.25
C ASP A 18 -14.75 5.59 6.65
N ARG A 19 -14.06 6.35 5.81
CA ARG A 19 -14.59 7.58 5.22
C ARG A 19 -15.39 7.38 3.92
N LYS A 20 -15.05 6.36 3.12
CA LYS A 20 -15.57 6.20 1.75
C LYS A 20 -16.24 4.84 1.49
N GLY A 21 -16.22 3.94 2.47
CA GLY A 21 -16.75 2.59 2.36
C GLY A 21 -15.73 1.58 1.82
N GLU A 22 -16.08 0.30 1.96
CA GLU A 22 -15.23 -0.85 1.65
C GLU A 22 -14.81 -0.96 0.17
N SER A 23 -15.60 -0.38 -0.73
CA SER A 23 -15.37 -0.40 -2.18
C SER A 23 -14.38 0.67 -2.67
N VAL A 24 -13.84 1.50 -1.78
CA VAL A 24 -12.92 2.58 -2.16
C VAL A 24 -11.68 2.05 -2.86
N GLY A 25 -11.45 2.56 -4.07
CA GLY A 25 -10.23 2.30 -4.85
C GLY A 25 -9.11 3.27 -4.49
N LEU A 26 -7.89 2.75 -4.34
CA LEU A 26 -6.67 3.51 -4.07
C LEU A 26 -5.59 3.15 -5.10
N SER A 27 -4.78 4.13 -5.48
CA SER A 27 -3.50 3.91 -6.15
C SER A 27 -2.38 3.96 -5.11
N PHE A 28 -1.19 3.43 -5.41
CA PHE A 28 -0.06 3.49 -4.46
C PHE A 28 0.33 4.92 -4.07
N TYR A 29 0.04 5.91 -4.93
CA TYR A 29 0.26 7.33 -4.59
C TYR A 29 -0.57 7.79 -3.39
N ALA A 30 -1.68 7.12 -3.07
CA ALA A 30 -2.52 7.46 -1.92
C ALA A 30 -1.77 7.38 -0.57
N PHE A 31 -0.62 6.69 -0.51
CA PHE A 31 0.18 6.53 0.69
C PHE A 31 1.20 7.65 0.92
N PHE A 32 1.28 8.63 0.01
CA PHE A 32 2.27 9.69 0.04
C PHE A 32 1.60 11.05 -0.10
N SER A 33 1.94 12.00 0.76
CA SER A 33 1.45 13.39 0.67
C SER A 33 2.05 14.13 -0.53
N ASN A 34 3.27 13.76 -0.92
CA ASN A 34 3.98 14.30 -2.08
C ASN A 34 5.02 13.26 -2.54
N LYS A 35 5.17 13.09 -3.85
CA LYS A 35 6.13 12.17 -4.48
C LYS A 35 7.60 12.46 -4.14
N ASN A 36 7.93 13.70 -3.76
CA ASN A 36 9.30 14.13 -3.51
C ASN A 36 9.71 14.07 -2.02
N ASN A 37 8.77 13.82 -1.09
CA ASN A 37 9.08 13.87 0.34
C ASN A 37 9.87 12.64 0.81
N ASP A 38 9.56 11.49 0.21
CA ASP A 38 10.20 10.20 0.52
C ASP A 38 10.21 9.34 -0.77
N PRO A 39 11.10 9.68 -1.72
CA PRO A 39 11.15 9.02 -3.01
C PRO A 39 11.54 7.54 -2.88
N ASP A 40 12.36 7.17 -1.90
CA ASP A 40 12.76 5.78 -1.70
C ASP A 40 11.59 4.92 -1.24
N ALA A 41 10.80 5.37 -0.27
CA ALA A 41 9.59 4.66 0.14
C ALA A 41 8.55 4.60 -0.99
N LEU A 42 8.43 5.66 -1.81
CA LEU A 42 7.57 5.63 -2.99
C LEU A 42 7.99 4.51 -3.96
N MET A 43 9.29 4.41 -4.24
CA MET A 43 9.82 3.38 -5.14
C MET A 43 9.66 1.97 -4.57
N GLU A 44 9.87 1.79 -3.26
CA GLU A 44 9.64 0.50 -2.59
C GLU A 44 8.17 0.05 -2.72
N VAL A 45 7.22 0.94 -2.47
CA VAL A 45 5.79 0.64 -2.61
C VAL A 45 5.42 0.43 -4.08
N ALA A 46 5.97 1.21 -5.01
CA ALA A 46 5.71 1.04 -6.44
C ALA A 46 6.22 -0.31 -6.94
N HIS A 47 7.40 -0.76 -6.50
CA HIS A 47 7.93 -2.08 -6.82
C HIS A 47 7.03 -3.20 -6.26
N TRP A 48 6.62 -3.08 -4.99
CA TRP A 48 5.67 -4.01 -4.38
C TRP A 48 4.34 -4.09 -5.17
N TRP A 49 3.82 -2.94 -5.58
CA TRP A 49 2.54 -2.82 -6.27
C TRP A 49 2.59 -3.39 -7.70
N ILE A 50 3.56 -2.94 -8.50
CA ILE A 50 3.62 -3.18 -9.94
C ILE A 50 4.34 -4.50 -10.24
N MET A 51 5.47 -4.76 -9.59
CA MET A 51 6.33 -5.89 -9.94
C MET A 51 5.94 -7.16 -9.19
N LYS A 52 5.78 -7.07 -7.86
CA LYS A 52 5.47 -8.25 -7.03
C LYS A 52 4.02 -8.70 -7.20
N HIS A 53 3.07 -7.79 -6.94
CA HIS A 53 1.64 -8.14 -6.92
C HIS A 53 0.90 -7.82 -8.22
N LYS A 54 1.52 -7.09 -9.16
CA LYS A 54 0.98 -6.76 -10.49
C LYS A 54 -0.44 -6.19 -10.42
N LEU A 55 -0.63 -5.30 -9.46
CA LEU A 55 -1.89 -4.64 -9.19
C LEU A 55 -2.23 -3.61 -10.27
N ASP A 56 -3.52 -3.40 -10.51
CA ASP A 56 -4.00 -2.38 -11.45
C ASP A 56 -3.69 -0.96 -10.94
N HIS A 57 -3.97 0.06 -11.77
CA HIS A 57 -3.74 1.45 -11.39
C HIS A 57 -4.51 1.85 -10.11
N PHE A 58 -5.69 1.23 -9.90
CA PHE A 58 -6.48 1.34 -8.68
C PHE A 58 -6.88 -0.03 -8.18
N GLU A 59 -6.78 -0.23 -6.87
CA GLU A 59 -7.21 -1.46 -6.18
C GLU A 59 -8.06 -1.12 -4.97
N LYS A 60 -8.96 -2.03 -4.59
CA LYS A 60 -9.78 -1.85 -3.38
C LYS A 60 -8.88 -1.78 -2.14
N ALA A 61 -9.15 -0.82 -1.26
CA ALA A 61 -8.40 -0.64 -0.01
C ALA A 61 -8.37 -1.93 0.85
N GLN A 62 -9.49 -2.68 0.90
CA GLN A 62 -9.53 -3.97 1.60
C GLN A 62 -8.55 -5.00 1.01
N LYS A 63 -8.46 -5.10 -0.32
CA LYS A 63 -7.52 -6.03 -0.99
C LYS A 63 -6.07 -5.69 -0.64
N ILE A 64 -5.72 -4.40 -0.69
CA ILE A 64 -4.37 -3.92 -0.36
C ILE A 64 -4.03 -4.28 1.10
N LYS A 65 -4.93 -3.96 2.04
CA LYS A 65 -4.76 -4.26 3.47
C LYS A 65 -4.53 -5.75 3.72
N SER A 66 -5.33 -6.62 3.07
CA SER A 66 -5.20 -8.07 3.20
C SER A 66 -3.85 -8.58 2.69
N LEU A 67 -3.38 -8.10 1.53
CA LEU A 67 -2.08 -8.48 0.99
C LEU A 67 -0.95 -8.10 1.95
N ILE A 68 -0.93 -6.86 2.42
CA ILE A 68 0.08 -6.37 3.38
C ILE A 68 0.07 -7.19 4.68
N SER A 69 -1.11 -7.47 5.22
CA SER A 69 -1.26 -8.21 6.47
C SER A 69 -0.83 -9.67 6.34
N SER A 70 -0.89 -10.24 5.13
CA SER A 70 -0.44 -11.61 4.84
C SER A 70 1.07 -11.72 4.60
N GLU A 71 1.79 -10.61 4.41
CA GLU A 71 3.24 -10.64 4.18
C GLU A 71 4.02 -10.86 5.49
N SER A 72 4.43 -12.10 5.74
CA SER A 72 5.41 -12.45 6.77
C SER A 72 6.82 -11.91 6.43
N GLU A 73 7.70 -11.78 7.43
CA GLU A 73 9.08 -11.28 7.27
C GLU A 73 9.99 -12.18 6.41
N VAL A 74 9.52 -13.37 6.01
CA VAL A 74 10.33 -14.42 5.36
C VAL A 74 10.59 -14.15 3.86
N ASP A 75 9.86 -13.21 3.24
CA ASP A 75 10.00 -12.89 1.80
C ASP A 75 11.20 -11.96 1.47
N ALA A 76 12.10 -11.71 2.42
CA ALA A 76 13.24 -10.81 2.25
C ALA A 76 14.58 -11.50 1.92
N ILE A 77 14.55 -12.77 1.50
CA ILE A 77 15.74 -13.55 1.13
C ILE A 77 16.02 -13.42 -0.37
#